data_AF-A0A9X1VHU7-F1
#
_entry.id   AF-A0A9X1VHU7-F1
#
_cell.length_a   1.000
_cell.length_b   1.000
_cell.length_c   1.000
_cell.angle_alpha   90.00
_cell.angle_beta   90.00
_cell.angle_gamma   90.00
#
_symmetry.space_group_name_H-M   'P 1'
#
loop_
_entity.id
_entity.type
_entity.pdbx_description
1 polymer ?
#
loop_
_entity_poly.entity_id
_entity_poly.type
_entity_poly.pdbx_seq_one_letter_code
_entity_poly.pdbx_strand_id
1 'polypeptide(L)'
;MRTNNKGFWLLVLAAICLLLTSWLPAHHKLWFVSETGNVGHNQTFNLVLVILLFAKWQPVRKLIMLLSGLQLLASVFIVWWSWKMGEQYASAPYLGYSLTTVLHLVVLKVLNDSAAVREFLEVGAGPAPARR
;
A
#
# COMPACT_ATOMS: atom_id res chain seq x y z
N MET A 1 16.63 -20.10 7.47
CA MET A 1 16.66 -18.62 7.59
C MET A 1 16.01 -18.20 8.90
N ARG A 2 16.71 -17.41 9.72
CA ARG A 2 16.22 -16.81 10.98
C ARG A 2 14.92 -16.03 10.71
N THR A 3 13.94 -16.09 11.62
CA THR A 3 12.62 -15.41 11.51
C THR A 3 12.76 -13.93 11.16
N ASN A 4 13.73 -13.24 11.76
CA ASN A 4 14.07 -11.85 11.46
C ASN A 4 14.40 -11.57 9.99
N ASN A 5 15.11 -12.47 9.29
CA ASN A 5 15.43 -12.25 7.88
C ASN A 5 14.17 -12.36 7.01
N LYS A 6 13.25 -13.28 7.36
CA LYS A 6 11.98 -13.42 6.67
C LYS A 6 11.09 -12.19 6.86
N GLY A 7 11.00 -11.68 8.09
CA GLY A 7 10.27 -10.46 8.41
C GLY A 7 10.77 -9.23 7.65
N PHE A 8 12.09 -9.05 7.58
CA PHE A 8 12.71 -7.99 6.79
C PHE A 8 12.34 -8.06 5.30
N TRP A 9 12.51 -9.24 4.67
CA TRP A 9 12.21 -9.40 3.24
C TRP A 9 10.73 -9.22 2.91
N LEU A 10 9.83 -9.65 3.81
CA LEU A 10 8.40 -9.37 3.66
C LEU A 10 8.09 -7.88 3.79
N LEU A 11 8.76 -7.17 4.71
CA LEU A 11 8.62 -5.72 4.83
C LEU A 11 9.12 -4.99 3.56
N VAL A 12 10.25 -5.44 2.99
CA VAL A 12 10.78 -4.95 1.70
C VAL A 12 9.76 -5.17 0.59
N LEU A 13 9.16 -6.36 0.50
CA LEU A 13 8.11 -6.65 -0.48
C LEU A 13 6.92 -5.68 -0.32
N ALA A 14 6.42 -5.49 0.91
CA ALA A 14 5.33 -4.57 1.17
C ALA A 14 5.70 -3.11 0.82
N ALA A 15 6.93 -2.70 1.09
CA ALA A 15 7.44 -1.37 0.72
C ALA A 15 7.50 -1.18 -0.80
N ILE A 16 8.01 -2.17 -1.54
CA ILE A 16 8.04 -2.14 -3.01
C ILE A 16 6.61 -2.06 -3.56
N CYS A 17 5.70 -2.91 -3.06
CA CYS A 17 4.29 -2.86 -3.46
C CYS A 17 3.69 -1.47 -3.20
N LEU A 18 3.92 -0.88 -2.03
CA LEU A 18 3.41 0.45 -1.68
C LEU A 18 3.99 1.54 -2.61
N LEU A 19 5.29 1.53 -2.90
CA LEU A 19 5.90 2.50 -3.80
C LEU A 19 5.37 2.34 -5.24
N LEU A 20 5.18 1.11 -5.70
CA LEU A 20 4.60 0.83 -7.02
C LEU A 20 3.19 1.43 -7.15
N THR A 21 2.38 1.41 -6.09
CA THR A 21 1.02 2.00 -6.14
C THR A 21 1.01 3.50 -6.46
N SER A 22 2.08 4.23 -6.11
CA SER A 22 2.21 5.65 -6.49
C SER A 22 2.94 5.85 -7.81
N TRP A 23 3.90 4.98 -8.11
CA TRP A 23 4.70 5.07 -9.32
C TRP A 23 3.88 4.76 -10.58
N LEU A 24 3.02 3.74 -10.53
CA LEU A 24 2.13 3.31 -11.61
C LEU A 24 1.25 4.46 -12.15
N PRO A 25 0.43 5.15 -11.34
CA PRO A 25 -0.42 6.23 -11.82
C PRO A 25 0.36 7.48 -12.26
N ALA A 26 1.57 7.70 -11.73
CA ALA A 26 2.43 8.80 -12.19
C ALA A 26 2.98 8.58 -13.60
N HIS A 27 3.29 7.33 -13.99
CA HIS A 27 3.88 7.00 -15.29
C HIS A 27 2.88 6.45 -16.31
N HIS A 28 1.79 5.85 -15.84
CA HIS A 28 0.76 5.22 -16.67
C HIS A 28 -0.63 5.83 -16.39
N LYS A 29 -0.72 7.17 -16.37
CA LYS A 29 -1.95 7.93 -16.09
C LYS A 29 -3.20 7.37 -16.80
N LEU A 30 -3.06 7.02 -18.08
CA LEU A 30 -4.14 6.50 -18.93
C LEU A 30 -4.72 5.17 -18.47
N TRP A 31 -4.02 4.42 -17.61
CA TRP A 31 -4.54 3.19 -16.99
C TRP A 31 -5.48 3.48 -15.82
N PHE A 32 -5.48 4.71 -15.31
CA PHE A 32 -6.19 5.13 -14.11
C PHE A 32 -7.27 6.18 -14.39
N VAL A 33 -7.06 7.06 -15.37
CA VAL A 33 -8.04 8.08 -15.75
C VAL A 33 -7.90 8.44 -17.23
N SER A 34 -8.96 9.03 -17.78
CA SER A 34 -8.90 9.70 -19.07
C SER A 34 -7.93 10.90 -19.05
N GLU A 35 -7.58 11.41 -20.23
CA GLU A 35 -6.61 12.51 -20.38
C GLU A 35 -6.94 13.74 -19.52
N THR A 36 -8.22 14.06 -19.38
CA THR A 36 -8.74 15.19 -18.59
C THR A 36 -8.87 14.90 -17.10
N GLY A 37 -8.82 13.63 -16.69
CA GLY A 37 -8.85 13.24 -15.29
C GLY A 37 -7.56 13.61 -14.57
N ASN A 38 -7.65 13.84 -13.25
CA ASN A 38 -6.49 14.08 -12.41
C ASN A 38 -6.47 13.05 -11.27
N VAL A 39 -5.30 12.48 -11.01
CA VAL A 39 -5.11 11.56 -9.87
C VAL A 39 -3.92 12.04 -9.06
N GLY A 40 -4.20 12.66 -7.92
CA GLY A 40 -3.17 13.11 -7.00
C GLY A 40 -2.44 11.91 -6.39
N HIS A 41 -1.14 11.80 -6.64
CA HIS A 41 -0.27 10.82 -6.00
C HIS A 41 0.93 11.51 -5.38
N ASN A 42 1.13 11.29 -4.08
CA ASN A 42 2.28 11.84 -3.37
C ASN A 42 3.29 10.73 -3.10
N GLN A 43 4.20 10.52 -4.07
CA GLN A 43 5.26 9.53 -3.95
C GLN A 43 6.19 9.82 -2.77
N THR A 44 6.46 11.09 -2.48
CA THR A 44 7.28 11.51 -1.33
C THR A 44 6.66 11.06 -0.02
N PHE A 45 5.34 11.20 0.12
CA PHE A 45 4.63 10.76 1.33
C PHE A 45 4.76 9.25 1.54
N ASN A 46 4.56 8.44 0.50
CA ASN A 46 4.73 6.99 0.60
C ASN A 46 6.17 6.57 0.89
N LEU A 47 7.16 7.28 0.33
CA LEU A 47 8.58 7.05 0.61
C LEU A 47 8.93 7.36 2.07
N VAL A 48 8.40 8.46 2.62
CA VAL A 48 8.54 8.79 4.04
C VAL A 48 7.90 7.72 4.93
N LEU A 49 6.70 7.24 4.59
CA LEU A 49 6.04 6.16 5.34
C LEU A 49 6.87 4.87 5.33
N VAL A 50 7.46 4.50 4.19
CA VAL A 50 8.35 3.33 4.09
C VAL A 50 9.58 3.52 4.98
N ILE A 51 10.26 4.67 4.91
CA ILE A 51 11.43 4.94 5.75
C ILE A 51 11.08 4.82 7.24
N LEU A 52 9.98 5.43 7.66
CA LEU A 52 9.55 5.39 9.06
C LEU A 52 9.14 3.97 9.50
N LEU A 53 8.60 3.16 8.58
CA LEU A 53 8.30 1.76 8.84
C LEU A 53 9.58 0.94 9.06
N PHE A 54 10.64 1.18 8.26
CA PHE A 54 11.96 0.55 8.47
C PHE A 54 12.70 1.09 9.70
N ALA A 55 12.45 2.35 10.07
CA ALA A 55 12.84 2.92 11.37
C ALA A 55 12.04 2.33 12.55
N LYS A 56 11.17 1.34 12.29
CA LYS A 56 10.37 0.59 13.25
C LYS A 56 9.39 1.46 14.04
N TRP A 57 8.92 2.56 13.44
CA TRP A 57 7.92 3.40 14.08
C TRP A 57 6.54 2.75 13.99
N GLN A 58 6.15 2.08 15.09
CA GLN A 58 4.89 1.32 15.22
C GLN A 58 3.61 2.04 14.75
N PRO A 59 3.37 3.35 15.03
CA PRO A 59 2.16 4.01 14.54
C PRO A 59 2.07 4.05 13.02
N VAL A 60 3.21 4.04 12.32
CA VAL A 60 3.25 4.07 10.85
C VAL A 60 2.69 2.81 10.24
N ARG A 61 2.87 1.65 10.89
CA ARG A 61 2.22 0.40 10.45
C ARG A 61 0.69 0.57 10.41
N LYS A 62 0.10 1.11 11.46
CA LYS A 62 -1.35 1.36 11.53
C LYS A 62 -1.79 2.38 10.49
N LEU A 63 -1.01 3.44 10.30
CA LEU A 63 -1.28 4.46 9.29
C LEU A 63 -1.26 3.88 7.87
N ILE A 64 -0.24 3.09 7.51
CA ILE A 64 -0.15 2.43 6.20
C ILE A 64 -1.32 1.46 5.99
N MET A 65 -1.70 0.69 7.02
CA MET A 65 -2.87 -0.20 6.92
C MET A 65 -4.16 0.57 6.69
N LEU A 66 -4.38 1.67 7.43
CA LEU A 66 -5.59 2.48 7.28
C LEU A 66 -5.66 3.15 5.90
N LEU A 67 -4.55 3.72 5.44
CA LEU A 67 -4.45 4.33 4.11
C LEU A 67 -4.64 3.30 2.99
N SER A 68 -3.98 2.14 3.09
CA SER A 68 -4.15 1.05 2.12
C SER A 68 -5.57 0.54 2.10
N GLY A 69 -6.24 0.44 3.25
CA GLY A 69 -7.65 0.05 3.34
C GLY A 69 -8.58 1.06 2.65
N LEU A 70 -8.40 2.37 2.92
CA LEU A 70 -9.16 3.43 2.25
C LEU A 70 -8.96 3.41 0.73
N GLN A 71 -7.72 3.25 0.29
CA GLN A 71 -7.38 3.24 -1.13
C GLN A 71 -7.89 1.99 -1.86
N LEU A 72 -7.96 0.86 -1.15
CA LEU A 72 -8.55 -0.38 -1.63
C LEU A 72 -10.07 -0.24 -1.76
N LEU A 73 -10.75 0.35 -0.76
CA LEU A 73 -12.19 0.64 -0.86
C LEU A 73 -12.50 1.54 -2.04
N ALA A 74 -11.72 2.62 -2.23
CA ALA A 74 -11.86 3.51 -3.37
C ALA A 74 -11.63 2.77 -4.71
N SER A 75 -10.59 1.93 -4.79
CA SER A 75 -10.27 1.18 -6.02
C SER A 75 -11.36 0.17 -6.35
N VAL A 76 -11.87 -0.57 -5.36
CA VAL A 76 -12.99 -1.52 -5.53
C VAL A 76 -14.26 -0.78 -5.96
N PHE A 77 -14.56 0.36 -5.34
CA PHE A 77 -15.70 1.17 -5.73
C PHE A 77 -15.60 1.65 -7.19
N ILE A 78 -14.43 2.15 -7.62
CA ILE A 78 -14.19 2.61 -8.99
C ILE A 78 -14.33 1.44 -9.98
N VAL A 79 -13.74 0.29 -9.69
CA VAL A 79 -13.83 -0.91 -10.55
C VAL A 79 -15.28 -1.39 -10.65
N TRP A 80 -15.99 -1.51 -9.52
CA TRP A 80 -17.37 -1.95 -9.48
C TRP A 80 -18.33 -0.97 -10.19
N TRP A 81 -18.14 0.33 -9.97
CA TRP A 81 -18.94 1.38 -10.61
C TRP A 81 -18.73 1.41 -12.11
N SER A 82 -17.46 1.33 -12.55
CA SER A 82 -17.11 1.28 -13.97
C SER A 82 -17.74 0.05 -14.63
N TRP A 83 -17.65 -1.12 -13.99
CA TRP A 83 -18.26 -2.36 -14.49
C TRP A 83 -19.78 -2.23 -14.65
N LYS A 84 -20.45 -1.56 -13.70
CA LYS A 84 -21.91 -1.36 -13.72
C LYS A 84 -22.38 -0.38 -14.78
N MET A 85 -21.56 0.61 -15.15
CA MET A 85 -21.92 1.67 -16.11
C MET A 85 -21.79 1.26 -17.59
N GLY A 86 -21.22 0.08 -17.89
CA GLY A 86 -21.21 -0.49 -19.25
C GLY A 86 -20.33 0.25 -20.27
N GLU A 87 -20.22 -0.34 -21.47
CA GLU A 87 -19.27 -0.05 -22.57
C GLU A 87 -19.20 1.40 -23.09
N GLN A 88 -20.07 2.32 -22.63
CA GLN A 88 -20.01 3.74 -23.03
C GLN A 88 -18.72 4.45 -22.58
N TYR A 89 -17.98 3.85 -21.64
CA TYR A 89 -16.65 4.27 -21.21
C TYR A 89 -15.59 3.21 -21.55
N ALA A 90 -15.53 2.74 -22.80
CA ALA A 90 -14.59 1.69 -23.26
C ALA A 90 -13.09 1.97 -23.01
N SER A 91 -12.72 3.17 -22.55
CA SER A 91 -11.39 3.52 -22.02
C SER A 91 -11.33 3.42 -20.48
N ALA A 92 -12.19 2.62 -19.87
CA ALA A 92 -12.35 2.65 -18.42
C ALA A 92 -11.11 2.06 -17.71
N PRO A 93 -10.66 2.70 -16.62
CA PRO A 93 -9.39 2.47 -15.96
C PRO A 93 -9.33 1.18 -15.12
N TYR A 94 -9.88 0.08 -15.63
CA TYR A 94 -9.95 -1.19 -14.91
C TYR A 94 -8.58 -1.76 -14.58
N LEU A 95 -7.63 -1.64 -15.52
CA LEU A 95 -6.33 -2.27 -15.41
C LEU A 95 -5.47 -1.61 -14.32
N GLY A 96 -5.43 -0.28 -14.26
CA GLY A 96 -4.70 0.44 -13.22
C GLY A 96 -5.24 0.14 -11.82
N TYR A 97 -6.55 0.31 -11.62
CA TYR A 97 -7.17 0.13 -10.31
C TYR A 97 -7.20 -1.33 -9.84
N SER A 98 -7.35 -2.30 -10.74
CA SER A 98 -7.23 -3.73 -10.36
C SER A 98 -5.81 -4.07 -9.91
N LEU A 99 -4.78 -3.58 -10.60
CA LEU A 99 -3.39 -3.80 -10.21
C LEU A 99 -3.07 -3.16 -8.86
N THR A 100 -3.48 -1.91 -8.64
CA THR A 100 -3.27 -1.25 -7.33
C THR A 100 -4.07 -1.91 -6.22
N THR A 101 -5.26 -2.44 -6.50
CA THR A 101 -6.05 -3.23 -5.53
C THR A 101 -5.27 -4.45 -5.07
N VAL A 102 -4.68 -5.21 -6.00
CA VAL A 102 -3.85 -6.39 -5.66
C VAL A 102 -2.63 -5.98 -4.84
N LEU A 103 -1.94 -4.90 -5.22
CA LEU A 103 -0.79 -4.39 -4.47
C LEU A 103 -1.17 -4.00 -3.04
N HIS A 104 -2.27 -3.28 -2.83
CA HIS A 104 -2.74 -2.92 -1.49
C HIS A 104 -3.19 -4.14 -0.68
N LEU A 105 -3.79 -5.16 -1.31
CA LEU A 105 -4.10 -6.43 -0.64
C LEU A 105 -2.84 -7.13 -0.13
N VAL A 106 -1.78 -7.17 -0.95
CA VAL A 106 -0.49 -7.75 -0.54
C VAL A 106 0.08 -6.96 0.63
N VAL A 107 0.09 -5.63 0.56
CA VAL A 107 0.57 -4.77 1.66
C VAL A 107 -0.21 -5.05 2.95
N LEU A 108 -1.54 -5.06 2.88
CA LEU A 108 -2.39 -5.33 4.04
C LEU A 108 -2.15 -6.72 4.62
N LYS A 109 -2.12 -7.75 3.77
CA LYS A 109 -1.90 -9.14 4.20
C LYS A 109 -0.54 -9.31 4.87
N VAL A 110 0.51 -8.73 4.28
CA VAL A 110 1.87 -8.79 4.83
C VAL A 110 1.95 -8.03 6.16
N LEU A 111 1.38 -6.83 6.25
CA LEU A 111 1.47 -6.01 7.46
C LEU A 111 0.53 -6.48 8.57
N ASN A 112 -0.61 -7.11 8.26
CA ASN A 112 -1.58 -7.56 9.26
C ASN A 112 -1.25 -8.97 9.77
N ASP A 113 -1.05 -9.93 8.86
CA ASP A 113 -1.08 -11.36 9.19
C ASP A 113 0.32 -11.96 9.42
N SER A 114 1.39 -11.30 8.96
CA SER A 114 2.74 -11.86 9.08
C SER A 114 3.30 -11.69 10.50
N ALA A 115 3.30 -12.79 11.26
CA ALA A 115 3.96 -12.87 12.56
C ALA A 115 5.47 -12.51 12.48
N ALA A 116 6.14 -12.88 11.38
CA ALA A 116 7.55 -12.55 11.17
C ALA A 116 7.80 -11.05 10.99
N VAL A 117 6.87 -10.32 10.36
CA VAL A 117 6.95 -8.85 10.24
C VAL A 117 6.73 -8.20 11.60
N ARG A 118 5.76 -8.70 12.38
CA ARG A 118 5.52 -8.22 13.75
C ARG A 118 6.75 -8.40 14.62
N GLU A 119 7.32 -9.60 14.65
CA GLU A 119 8.54 -9.92 15.40
C GLU A 119 9.70 -9.00 14.98
N PHE A 120 9.92 -8.79 13.67
CA PHE A 120 10.97 -7.91 13.17
C PHE A 120 10.82 -6.45 13.65
N LEU A 121 9.59 -5.94 13.64
CA LEU A 121 9.27 -4.58 14.07
C LEU A 121 9.32 -4.43 15.61
N GLU A 122 8.96 -5.47 16.37
CA GLU A 122 8.95 -5.48 17.84
C GLU A 122 10.37 -5.67 18.42
N VAL A 123 11.22 -6.53 17.84
CA VAL A 123 12.58 -6.83 18.35
C VAL A 123 13.53 -5.62 18.32
N GLY A 124 13.25 -4.58 17.53
CA GLY A 124 14.02 -3.33 17.54
C GLY A 124 13.35 -2.16 18.26
N ALA A 125 12.11 -2.33 18.74
CA ALA A 125 11.51 -1.37 19.65
C ALA A 125 12.13 -1.63 21.03
N GLY A 126 13.14 -0.84 21.39
CA GLY A 126 13.71 -0.89 22.74
C GLY A 126 12.61 -0.83 23.82
N PRO A 127 12.90 -1.28 25.05
CA PRO A 127 11.90 -1.41 26.11
C PRO A 127 11.08 -0.13 26.20
N ALA A 128 9.76 -0.27 26.14
CA ALA A 128 8.83 0.84 26.31
C ALA A 128 9.24 1.60 27.60
N PRO A 129 9.32 2.94 27.59
CA PRO A 129 9.63 3.69 28.79
C PRO A 129 8.63 3.28 29.86
N ALA A 130 9.16 2.81 31.00
CA ALA A 130 8.37 2.40 32.14
C ALA A 130 7.37 3.52 32.45
N ARG A 131 6.07 3.22 32.33
CA ARG A 131 5.04 4.13 32.83
C ARG A 131 5.26 4.23 34.34
N ARG A 132 5.74 5.39 34.79
CA ARG A 132 5.70 5.79 36.19
C ARG A 132 4.28 6.23 36.53
#